data_AF-A0A976D2V5-F1
#
_entry.id   AF-A0A976D2V5-F1
#
_cell.length_a   1.000
_cell.length_b   1.000
_cell.length_c   1.000
_cell.angle_alpha   90.00
_cell.angle_beta   90.00
_cell.angle_gamma   90.00
#
_symmetry.space_group_name_H-M   'P 1'
#
loop_
_entity.id
_entity.type
_entity.pdbx_description
1 polymer ?
#
loop_
_entity_poly.entity_id
_entity_poly.type
_entity_poly.pdbx_seq_one_letter_code
_entity_poly.pdbx_strand_id
1 'polypeptide(L)'
;MAQQNANDQGTDIDFYALDFLDPTQWTKLGPTDLLISNPPYIPQQEAEKLAPHVREQEPHLALFVPNEDPLLFYKALARFSTQHLSPLGALYVEIHEDLGQNVVNLMKGYFETAILRQDLNGRDRMVKCFGLK
;
A
#
# COMPACT_ATOMS: atom_id res chain seq x y z
N MET A 1 15.24 5.73 -11.38
CA MET A 1 15.74 5.03 -10.18
C MET A 1 15.28 3.58 -10.15
N ALA A 2 13.98 3.27 -10.07
CA ALA A 2 13.53 1.87 -9.97
C ALA A 2 13.99 0.96 -11.13
N GLN A 3 13.85 1.41 -12.39
CA GLN A 3 14.38 0.68 -13.56
C GLN A 3 15.90 0.47 -13.50
N GLN A 4 16.63 1.47 -12.99
CA GLN A 4 18.08 1.38 -12.86
C GLN A 4 18.47 0.33 -11.82
N ASN A 5 17.81 0.32 -10.66
CA ASN A 5 18.02 -0.71 -9.65
C ASN A 5 17.75 -2.12 -10.20
N ALA A 6 16.69 -2.30 -11.00
CA ALA A 6 16.40 -3.59 -11.62
C ALA A 6 17.51 -4.03 -12.60
N ASN A 7 18.01 -3.09 -13.41
CA ASN A 7 19.12 -3.36 -14.33
C ASN A 7 20.40 -3.72 -13.58
N ASP A 8 20.73 -2.96 -12.53
CA ASP A 8 21.94 -3.17 -11.71
C ASP A 8 21.89 -4.53 -10.99
N GLN A 9 20.70 -5.03 -10.65
CA GLN A 9 20.48 -6.33 -10.00
C GLN A 9 20.16 -7.47 -10.98
N GLY A 10 20.07 -7.20 -12.28
CA GLY A 10 19.74 -8.20 -13.30
C GLY A 10 18.35 -8.83 -13.13
N THR A 11 17.38 -8.09 -12.60
CA THR A 11 16.01 -8.59 -12.37
C THR A 11 15.09 -8.27 -13.55
N ASP A 12 14.26 -9.23 -13.93
CA ASP A 12 13.23 -9.04 -14.95
C ASP A 12 11.97 -8.40 -14.31
N ILE A 13 11.77 -7.10 -14.55
CA ILE A 13 10.69 -6.31 -13.95
C ILE A 13 10.08 -5.41 -15.02
N ASP A 14 8.76 -5.50 -15.18
CA ASP A 14 7.97 -4.57 -15.96
C ASP A 14 7.58 -3.33 -15.13
N PHE A 15 7.81 -2.14 -15.69
CA PHE A 15 7.52 -0.87 -15.03
C PHE A 15 6.34 -0.14 -15.67
N TYR A 16 5.40 0.30 -14.83
CA TYR A 16 4.21 1.04 -15.25
C TYR A 16 4.15 2.38 -14.51
N ALA A 17 4.14 3.49 -15.25
CA ALA A 17 3.89 4.82 -14.69
C ALA A 17 2.39 5.13 -14.78
N LEU A 18 1.73 5.19 -13.62
CA LEU A 18 0.31 5.49 -13.50
C LEU A 18 -0.02 6.15 -12.17
N ASP A 19 -1.18 6.82 -12.12
CA ASP A 19 -1.80 7.24 -10.86
C ASP A 19 -2.67 6.10 -10.34
N PHE A 20 -2.31 5.52 -9.19
CA PHE A 20 -3.04 4.40 -8.62
C PHE A 20 -4.41 4.81 -8.05
N LEU A 21 -4.61 6.10 -7.74
CA LEU A 21 -5.90 6.62 -7.28
C LEU A 21 -6.88 6.88 -8.43
N ASP A 22 -6.44 6.76 -9.68
CA ASP A 22 -7.27 6.83 -10.87
C ASP A 22 -7.60 5.40 -11.38
N PRO A 23 -8.80 4.86 -11.10
CA PRO A 23 -9.14 3.49 -11.46
C PRO A 23 -9.18 3.24 -12.97
N THR A 24 -9.28 4.29 -13.79
CA THR A 24 -9.28 4.15 -15.25
C THR A 24 -7.94 3.64 -15.78
N GLN A 25 -6.86 3.89 -15.03
CA GLN A 25 -5.51 3.47 -15.39
C GLN A 25 -5.18 2.04 -14.95
N TRP A 26 -6.00 1.42 -14.09
CA TRP A 26 -5.79 0.04 -13.64
C TRP A 26 -5.85 -0.97 -14.78
N THR A 27 -6.54 -0.64 -15.87
CA THR A 27 -6.60 -1.44 -17.10
C THR A 27 -5.23 -1.71 -17.75
N LYS A 28 -4.20 -0.95 -17.38
CA LYS A 28 -2.80 -1.18 -17.79
C LYS A 28 -2.15 -2.35 -17.04
N LEU A 29 -2.73 -2.78 -15.93
CA LEU A 29 -2.21 -3.84 -15.06
C LEU A 29 -2.96 -5.15 -15.33
N GLY A 30 -2.21 -6.25 -15.36
CA GLY A 30 -2.76 -7.59 -15.50
C GLY A 30 -3.24 -8.19 -14.18
N PRO A 31 -3.83 -9.41 -14.23
CA PRO A 31 -4.09 -10.20 -13.03
C PRO A 31 -2.80 -10.46 -12.23
N THR A 32 -2.90 -10.49 -10.91
CA THR A 32 -1.77 -10.81 -10.03
C THR A 32 -2.15 -11.80 -8.95
N ASP A 33 -1.21 -12.66 -8.58
CA ASP A 33 -1.33 -13.56 -7.44
C ASP A 33 -0.93 -12.88 -6.13
N LEU A 34 -0.06 -11.87 -6.20
CA LEU A 34 0.42 -11.13 -5.04
C LEU A 34 0.38 -9.63 -5.33
N LEU A 35 -0.28 -8.90 -4.44
CA LEU A 35 -0.27 -7.46 -4.41
C LEU A 35 0.48 -7.00 -3.17
N ILE A 36 1.56 -6.24 -3.35
CA ILE A 36 2.39 -5.73 -2.27
C ILE A 36 2.47 -4.22 -2.43
N SER A 37 2.21 -3.47 -1.36
CA SER A 37 2.26 -2.02 -1.39
C SER A 37 2.78 -1.43 -0.09
N ASN A 38 3.67 -0.46 -0.22
CA ASN A 38 4.02 0.49 0.83
C ASN A 38 3.53 1.87 0.39
N PRO A 39 2.22 2.16 0.52
CA PRO A 39 1.65 3.39 0.01
C PRO A 39 1.94 4.57 0.96
N PRO A 40 1.73 5.82 0.51
CA PRO A 40 1.64 6.95 1.43
C PRO A 40 0.55 6.71 2.47
N TYR A 41 0.88 6.89 3.75
CA TYR A 41 -0.04 6.62 4.87
C TYR A 41 0.03 7.65 6.01
N ILE A 42 0.88 8.68 5.88
CA ILE A 42 1.10 9.66 6.94
C ILE A 42 0.16 10.85 6.72
N PRO A 43 -0.72 11.20 7.67
CA PRO A 43 -1.51 12.43 7.56
C PRO A 43 -0.59 13.66 7.48
N GLN A 44 -0.93 14.65 6.65
CA GLN A 44 -0.14 15.88 6.48
C GLN A 44 0.13 16.62 7.81
N GLN A 45 -0.81 16.60 8.74
CA GLN A 45 -0.65 17.21 10.08
C GLN A 45 0.48 16.58 10.91
N GLU A 46 0.94 15.39 10.54
CA GLU A 46 2.02 14.67 11.22
C GLU A 46 3.39 14.94 10.60
N ALA A 47 3.46 15.75 9.54
CA ALA A 47 4.71 16.12 8.88
C ALA A 47 5.76 16.70 9.85
N GLU A 48 5.33 17.44 10.87
CA GLU A 48 6.23 18.03 11.87
C GLU A 48 6.79 17.01 12.87
N LYS A 49 6.16 15.84 13.00
CA LYS A 49 6.63 14.75 13.87
C LYS A 49 7.66 13.86 13.18
N LEU A 50 7.78 13.96 11.85
CA LEU A 50 8.76 13.21 11.08
C LEU A 50 10.17 13.68 11.39
N ALA A 51 11.11 12.74 11.39
CA ALA A 51 12.51 13.09 11.49
C ALA A 51 12.90 14.05 10.33
N PRO A 52 13.74 15.07 10.57
CA PRO A 52 14.05 16.09 9.55
C PRO A 52 14.53 15.50 8.23
N HIS A 53 15.35 14.44 8.27
CA HIS A 53 15.83 13.76 7.07
C HIS A 53 14.70 13.12 6.25
N VAL A 54 13.67 12.54 6.88
CA VAL A 54 12.51 11.97 6.15
C VAL A 54 11.71 13.10 5.52
N ARG A 55 11.42 14.16 6.28
CA ARG A 55 10.63 15.30 5.81
C ARG A 55 11.32 16.06 4.66
N GLU A 56 12.64 16.16 4.68
CA GLU A 56 13.42 17.01 3.76
C GLU A 56 14.00 16.27 2.56
N GLN A 57 14.12 14.94 2.62
CA GLN A 57 14.74 14.14 1.55
C GLN A 57 13.75 13.27 0.78
N GLU A 58 12.64 12.87 1.40
CA GLU A 58 11.62 12.06 0.72
C GLU A 58 10.61 12.95 -0.02
N PRO A 59 10.17 12.58 -1.24
CA PRO A 59 9.12 13.30 -1.94
C PRO A 59 7.81 13.32 -1.13
N HIS A 60 7.18 14.49 -0.98
CA HIS A 60 5.91 14.62 -0.23
C HIS A 60 4.82 13.65 -0.72
N LEU A 61 4.77 13.40 -2.03
CA LEU A 61 3.82 12.47 -2.66
C LEU A 61 4.01 11.01 -2.18
N ALA A 62 5.21 10.63 -1.73
CA ALA A 62 5.51 9.30 -1.24
C ALA A 62 5.14 9.10 0.25
N LEU A 63 4.94 10.20 0.99
CA LEU A 63 4.71 10.17 2.43
C LEU A 63 3.25 10.42 2.80
N PHE A 64 2.64 11.44 2.20
CA PHE A 64 1.47 12.07 2.79
C PHE A 64 0.15 11.69 2.12
N VAL A 65 -0.88 11.58 2.97
CA VAL A 65 -2.29 11.51 2.59
C VAL A 65 -3.06 12.71 3.16
N PRO A 66 -4.19 13.11 2.55
CA PRO A 66 -5.07 14.13 3.13
C PRO A 66 -5.49 13.75 4.55
N ASN A 67 -5.54 14.72 5.46
CA ASN A 67 -5.88 14.48 6.86
C ASN A 67 -7.29 13.88 7.03
N GLU A 68 -8.19 14.23 6.12
CA GLU A 68 -9.59 13.83 6.12
C GLU A 68 -9.79 12.41 5.60
N ASP A 69 -8.79 11.84 4.92
CA ASP A 69 -8.86 10.50 4.35
C ASP A 69 -7.56 9.71 4.53
N PRO A 70 -7.19 9.36 5.78
CA PRO A 70 -5.97 8.62 6.06
C PRO A 70 -6.00 7.17 5.52
N LEU A 71 -7.17 6.71 5.05
CA LEU A 71 -7.34 5.37 4.48
C LEU A 71 -7.42 5.36 2.94
N LEU A 72 -7.15 6.49 2.29
CA LEU A 72 -7.30 6.70 0.85
C LEU A 72 -6.71 5.56 0.01
N PHE A 73 -5.42 5.28 0.18
CA PHE A 73 -4.74 4.23 -0.58
C PHE A 73 -5.20 2.82 -0.22
N TYR A 74 -5.55 2.56 1.04
CA TYR A 74 -6.06 1.24 1.44
C TYR A 74 -7.40 0.94 0.78
N LYS A 75 -8.28 1.93 0.64
CA LYS A 75 -9.55 1.79 -0.09
C LYS A 75 -9.31 1.54 -1.58
N ALA A 76 -8.33 2.22 -2.18
CA ALA A 76 -7.95 1.99 -3.57
C ALA A 76 -7.41 0.56 -3.76
N LEU A 77 -6.50 0.10 -2.91
CA LEU A 77 -5.93 -1.26 -2.96
C LEU A 77 -6.99 -2.35 -2.78
N ALA A 78 -7.92 -2.17 -1.83
CA ALA A 78 -9.01 -3.11 -1.62
C ALA A 78 -9.91 -3.23 -2.86
N ARG A 79 -10.26 -2.10 -3.48
CA ARG A 79 -11.05 -2.05 -4.72
C ARG A 79 -10.31 -2.60 -5.93
N PHE A 80 -9.01 -2.31 -6.06
CA PHE A 80 -8.20 -2.88 -7.13
C PHE A 80 -8.14 -4.41 -7.02
N SER A 81 -8.01 -4.91 -5.78
CA SER A 81 -7.95 -6.35 -5.51
C SER A 81 -9.19 -7.09 -5.99
N THR A 82 -10.39 -6.50 -5.92
CA THR A 82 -11.62 -7.17 -6.40
C THR A 82 -11.65 -7.40 -7.91
N GLN A 83 -10.79 -6.71 -8.66
CA GLN A 83 -10.76 -6.75 -10.12
C GLN A 83 -9.53 -7.48 -10.68
N HIS A 84 -8.41 -7.44 -9.96
CA HIS A 84 -7.11 -7.89 -10.49
C HIS A 84 -6.42 -8.95 -9.63
N LEU A 85 -6.85 -9.20 -8.40
CA LEU A 85 -6.25 -10.23 -7.57
C LEU A 85 -6.84 -11.60 -7.91
N SER A 86 -5.99 -12.59 -8.14
CA SER A 86 -6.41 -13.99 -8.33
C SER A 86 -7.22 -14.50 -7.12
N PRO A 87 -8.14 -15.47 -7.29
CA PRO A 87 -8.94 -16.01 -6.19
C PRO A 87 -8.13 -16.55 -4.99
N LEU A 88 -6.93 -17.11 -5.25
CA LEU A 88 -5.99 -17.58 -4.23
C LEU A 88 -4.90 -16.56 -3.89
N GLY A 89 -5.02 -15.34 -4.42
CA GLY A 89 -4.04 -14.30 -4.25
C GLY A 89 -4.10 -13.63 -2.88
N ALA A 90 -3.08 -12.85 -2.58
CA ALA A 90 -2.96 -12.13 -1.32
C ALA A 90 -2.50 -10.69 -1.48
N LEU A 91 -3.02 -9.82 -0.61
CA LEU A 91 -2.58 -8.44 -0.46
C LEU A 91 -1.71 -8.32 0.80
N TYR A 92 -0.59 -7.63 0.68
CA TYR A 92 0.28 -7.21 1.77
C TYR A 92 0.45 -5.70 1.69
N VAL A 93 0.06 -4.99 2.74
CA VAL A 93 0.11 -3.52 2.75
C VAL A 93 0.78 -3.01 4.02
N GLU A 94 1.79 -2.15 3.86
CA GLU A 94 2.36 -1.40 4.98
C GLU A 94 1.36 -0.34 5.48
N ILE A 95 1.34 -0.11 6.78
CA ILE A 95 0.37 0.77 7.44
C ILE A 95 1.02 1.73 8.42
N HIS A 96 0.32 2.83 8.70
CA HIS A 96 0.57 3.62 9.89
C HIS A 96 0.20 2.82 11.14
N GLU A 97 1.06 2.83 12.16
CA GLU A 97 0.89 1.99 13.37
C GLU A 97 -0.42 2.28 14.10
N ASP A 98 -0.78 3.56 14.24
CA ASP A 98 -2.02 3.99 14.90
C ASP A 98 -3.30 3.62 14.12
N LEU A 99 -3.18 3.23 12.85
CA LEU A 99 -4.32 2.91 11.98
C LEU A 99 -4.51 1.41 11.78
N GLY A 100 -3.74 0.56 12.47
CA GLY A 100 -3.73 -0.89 12.24
C GLY A 100 -5.12 -1.52 12.24
N GLN A 101 -5.90 -1.26 13.29
CA GLN A 101 -7.24 -1.81 13.40
C GLN A 101 -8.23 -1.22 12.39
N ASN A 102 -8.07 0.06 12.02
CA ASN A 102 -8.88 0.72 10.99
C ASN A 102 -8.68 0.04 9.62
N VAL A 103 -7.42 -0.25 9.25
CA VAL A 103 -7.11 -0.96 8.01
C VAL A 103 -7.66 -2.38 8.03
N VAL A 104 -7.49 -3.13 9.12
CA VAL A 104 -8.07 -4.48 9.26
C VAL A 104 -9.59 -4.45 9.07
N ASN A 105 -10.28 -3.50 9.69
CA ASN A 105 -11.73 -3.38 9.60
C ASN A 105 -12.19 -3.06 8.18
N LEU A 106 -11.47 -2.15 7.48
CA LEU A 106 -11.71 -1.87 6.06
C LEU A 106 -11.55 -3.14 5.21
N MET A 107 -10.43 -3.85 5.39
CA MET A 107 -10.09 -5.02 4.56
C MET A 107 -11.05 -6.19 4.76
N LYS A 108 -11.63 -6.37 5.96
CA LYS A 108 -12.69 -7.37 6.21
C LYS A 108 -13.95 -7.15 5.37
N GLY A 109 -14.15 -5.97 4.79
CA GLY A 109 -15.22 -5.72 3.82
C GLY A 109 -15.00 -6.41 2.47
N TYR A 110 -13.75 -6.71 2.12
CA TYR A 110 -13.34 -7.22 0.80
C TYR A 110 -12.71 -8.62 0.85
N PHE A 111 -12.16 -8.98 2.00
CA PHE A 111 -11.47 -10.26 2.22
C PHE A 111 -12.11 -11.03 3.37
N GLU A 112 -12.09 -12.35 3.29
CA GLU A 112 -12.42 -13.27 4.37
C GLU A 112 -11.46 -13.11 5.55
N THR A 113 -10.17 -12.96 5.26
CA THR A 113 -9.12 -12.84 6.27
C THR A 113 -8.32 -11.56 6.09
N ALA A 114 -8.15 -10.81 7.19
CA ALA A 114 -7.23 -9.67 7.31
C ALA A 114 -6.49 -9.76 8.65
N ILE A 115 -5.16 -9.88 8.60
CA ILE A 115 -4.30 -10.15 9.76
C ILE A 115 -3.32 -9.00 9.94
N LEU A 116 -3.36 -8.38 11.11
CA LEU A 116 -2.38 -7.38 11.54
C LEU A 116 -1.06 -8.07 11.92
N ARG A 117 0.05 -7.52 11.47
CA ARG A 117 1.40 -8.02 11.68
C ARG A 117 2.30 -6.92 12.21
N GLN A 118 3.14 -7.30 13.16
CA GLN A 118 4.13 -6.44 13.77
C GLN A 118 5.48 -6.54 13.07
N ASP A 119 6.25 -5.45 13.11
CA ASP A 119 7.66 -5.44 12.74
C ASP A 119 8.54 -6.10 13.82
N LEU A 120 9.86 -6.12 13.61
CA LEU A 120 10.82 -6.66 14.56
C LEU A 120 10.89 -5.89 15.90
N ASN A 121 10.33 -4.68 15.95
CA ASN A 121 10.27 -3.84 17.15
C ASN A 121 8.93 -3.98 17.88
N GLY A 122 8.03 -4.86 17.43
CA GLY A 122 6.71 -5.06 18.03
C GLY A 122 5.69 -3.98 17.67
N ARG A 123 5.95 -3.16 16.64
CA ARG A 123 5.01 -2.14 16.16
C ARG A 123 4.14 -2.68 15.05
N ASP A 124 2.85 -2.38 15.09
CA ASP A 124 1.93 -2.74 14.02
C ASP A 124 2.37 -2.06 12.72
N ARG A 125 2.66 -2.86 11.69
CA ARG A 125 3.29 -2.32 10.47
C ARG A 125 2.76 -2.87 9.17
N MET A 126 2.06 -4.00 9.19
CA MET A 126 1.52 -4.55 7.95
C MET A 126 0.20 -5.26 8.19
N VAL A 127 -0.69 -5.19 7.20
CA VAL A 127 -1.87 -6.06 7.13
C VAL A 127 -1.71 -7.03 5.96
N LYS A 128 -1.89 -8.32 6.24
CA LYS A 128 -2.01 -9.38 5.22
C LYS A 128 -3.48 -9.72 5.01
N CYS A 129 -3.93 -9.74 3.76
CA CYS A 129 -5.29 -10.11 3.39
C CYS A 129 -5.32 -11.24 2.35
N PHE A 130 -6.27 -12.15 2.46
CA PHE A 130 -6.51 -13.24 1.50
C PHE A 130 -7.93 -13.79 1.63
N GLY A 131 -8.35 -14.56 0.62
CA GLY A 131 -9.74 -15.02 0.47
C GLY A 131 -10.63 -13.88 0.02
N LEU A 132 -10.51 -13.46 -1.23
CA LEU A 132 -11.31 -12.37 -1.80
C LEU A 132 -12.80 -12.75 -1.81
N LYS A 133 -13.69 -11.83 -1.41
CA LYS A 133 -15.14 -12.04 -1.32
C LYS A 133 -15.89 -11.74 -2.62
#